data_AF-A0A669CS90-F1
#
_entry.id   AF-A0A669CS90-F1
#
_cell.length_a   1.000
_cell.length_b   1.000
_cell.length_c   1.000
_cell.angle_alpha   90.00
_cell.angle_beta   90.00
_cell.angle_gamma   90.00
#
_symmetry.space_group_name_H-M   'P 1'
#
loop_
_entity.id
_entity.type
_entity.pdbx_description
1 polymer ?
#
loop_
_entity_poly.entity_id
_entity_poly.type
_entity_poly.pdbx_seq_one_letter_code
_entity_poly.pdbx_strand_id
1 'polypeptide(L)'
;MTKIPKEVALLIKVGAGPEATSSNVTPILIDWYDLEDELIMVFERPKENIDLEAYLANRRTFVHEREVKVIMRQLVHAAAEMQSKGVFHRDIKPDNIVCDTSPDHPAFQCVRFIDFGIGVTFTPEAITRRNGTKSPAPNWQDFNATTADCVTVLQLGTVMDWLVRHIIPDDNNTSEMRTDISEDCKCFLLGCYCQSHEDRLTLEEVQNHPWLK
;
A
#
# COMPACT_ATOMS: atom_id res chain seq x y z
N MET A 1 -12.10 4.38 -31.45
CA MET A 1 -12.06 3.90 -30.06
C MET A 1 -11.37 4.97 -29.26
N THR A 2 -12.06 5.56 -28.27
CA THR A 2 -11.44 6.44 -27.28
C THR A 2 -10.36 5.65 -26.54
N LYS A 3 -9.19 6.25 -26.36
CA LYS A 3 -8.06 5.61 -25.68
C LYS A 3 -8.35 5.64 -24.18
N ILE A 4 -8.33 4.48 -23.52
CA ILE A 4 -8.56 4.42 -22.07
C ILE A 4 -7.44 5.22 -21.36
N PRO A 5 -7.78 6.17 -20.46
CA PRO A 5 -6.80 6.88 -19.66
C PRO A 5 -5.92 5.93 -18.86
N LYS A 6 -4.66 6.31 -18.64
CA LYS A 6 -3.67 5.44 -17.98
C LYS A 6 -4.15 4.98 -16.60
N GLU A 7 -4.67 5.89 -15.78
CA GLU A 7 -5.13 5.59 -14.43
C GLU A 7 -6.31 4.60 -14.43
N VAL A 8 -7.31 4.82 -15.30
CA VAL A 8 -8.43 3.89 -15.51
C VAL A 8 -7.93 2.51 -15.92
N ALA A 9 -6.96 2.45 -16.83
CA ALA A 9 -6.37 1.18 -17.26
C ALA A 9 -5.67 0.43 -16.11
N LEU A 10 -5.03 1.14 -15.18
CA LEU A 10 -4.41 0.54 -13.99
C LEU A 10 -5.48 0.00 -13.03
N LEU A 11 -6.56 0.76 -12.79
CA LEU A 11 -7.69 0.33 -11.94
C LEU A 11 -8.35 -0.95 -12.49
N ILE A 12 -8.61 -1.00 -13.79
CA ILE A 12 -9.12 -2.20 -14.45
C ILE A 12 -8.12 -3.36 -14.29
N LYS A 13 -6.83 -3.10 -14.49
CA LYS A 13 -5.78 -4.13 -14.40
C LYS A 13 -5.64 -4.70 -13.00
N VAL A 14 -5.87 -3.92 -11.94
CA VAL A 14 -5.91 -4.43 -10.55
C VAL A 14 -7.25 -5.08 -10.19
N GLY A 15 -8.18 -5.21 -11.14
CA GLY A 15 -9.48 -5.87 -10.93
C GLY A 15 -10.49 -5.01 -10.19
N ALA A 16 -10.38 -3.68 -10.31
CA ALA A 16 -11.28 -2.71 -9.68
C ALA A 16 -12.00 -1.82 -10.70
N GLY A 17 -12.16 -2.30 -11.94
CA GLY A 17 -12.92 -1.61 -12.99
C GLY A 17 -14.44 -1.80 -12.87
N PRO A 18 -15.23 -1.23 -13.80
CA PRO A 18 -16.70 -1.25 -13.77
C PRO A 18 -17.37 -2.63 -13.71
N GLU A 19 -16.66 -3.68 -14.16
CA GLU A 19 -17.15 -5.07 -14.13
C GLU A 19 -16.87 -5.80 -12.82
N ALA A 20 -16.09 -5.21 -11.92
CA ALA A 20 -15.69 -5.85 -10.68
C ALA A 20 -16.78 -5.73 -9.60
N THR A 21 -16.94 -6.79 -8.81
CA THR A 21 -17.93 -6.86 -7.72
C THR A 21 -17.33 -6.59 -6.34
N SER A 22 -16.00 -6.69 -6.21
CA SER A 22 -15.26 -6.45 -4.97
C SER A 22 -13.78 -6.25 -5.26
N SER A 23 -13.10 -5.45 -4.44
CA SER A 23 -11.65 -5.23 -4.53
C SER A 23 -11.06 -4.93 -3.15
N ASN A 24 -9.98 -5.64 -2.83
CA ASN A 24 -9.16 -5.39 -1.63
C ASN A 24 -8.05 -4.36 -1.90
N VAL A 25 -7.81 -4.00 -3.17
CA VAL A 25 -6.72 -3.10 -3.56
C VAL A 25 -7.17 -1.65 -3.47
N THR A 26 -8.33 -1.34 -4.05
CA THR A 26 -8.82 0.03 -4.26
C THR A 26 -10.35 0.02 -4.38
N PRO A 27 -11.05 1.11 -4.04
CA PRO A 27 -12.49 1.24 -4.32
C PRO A 27 -12.83 0.89 -5.77
N ILE A 28 -13.94 0.19 -5.97
CA ILE A 28 -14.45 -0.14 -7.31
C ILE A 28 -14.73 1.14 -8.09
N LEU A 29 -14.10 1.28 -9.25
CA LEU A 29 -14.46 2.26 -10.27
C LEU A 29 -15.78 1.82 -10.89
N ILE A 30 -16.87 2.53 -10.57
CA ILE A 30 -18.21 2.29 -11.10
C ILE A 30 -18.29 2.76 -12.55
N ASP A 31 -17.77 3.96 -12.83
CA ASP A 31 -17.85 4.56 -14.16
C ASP A 31 -16.74 5.60 -14.37
N TRP A 32 -16.47 5.97 -15.62
CA TRP A 32 -15.52 7.02 -15.96
C TRP A 32 -15.89 7.75 -17.25
N TYR A 33 -15.61 9.05 -17.29
CA TYR A 33 -15.89 9.93 -18.42
C TYR A 33 -14.62 10.67 -18.81
N ASP A 34 -14.19 10.47 -20.04
CA ASP A 34 -13.05 11.15 -20.66
C ASP A 34 -13.58 12.35 -21.43
N LEU A 35 -13.48 13.53 -20.81
CA LEU A 35 -13.84 14.82 -21.41
C LEU A 35 -12.59 15.47 -22.03
N GLU A 36 -12.75 16.62 -22.69
CA GLU A 36 -11.65 17.26 -23.43
C GLU A 36 -10.47 17.66 -22.52
N ASP A 37 -10.77 18.23 -21.35
CA ASP A 37 -9.76 18.74 -20.41
C ASP A 37 -9.75 18.00 -19.05
N GLU A 38 -10.69 17.07 -18.84
CA GLU A 38 -10.94 16.47 -17.52
C GLU A 38 -11.28 14.99 -17.63
N LEU A 39 -10.75 14.21 -16.68
CA LEU A 39 -11.14 12.82 -16.44
C LEU A 39 -12.01 12.77 -15.19
N ILE A 40 -13.26 12.35 -15.36
CA ILE A 40 -14.17 12.11 -14.23
C ILE A 40 -14.20 10.61 -13.93
N MET A 41 -13.92 10.23 -12.70
CA MET A 41 -14.01 8.86 -12.22
C MET A 41 -15.04 8.77 -11.08
N VAL A 42 -15.95 7.81 -11.19
CA VAL A 42 -17.00 7.55 -10.20
C VAL A 42 -16.65 6.26 -9.47
N PHE A 43 -16.41 6.36 -8.17
CA PHE A 43 -16.06 5.21 -7.34
C PHE A 43 -17.19 4.81 -6.41
N GLU A 44 -17.18 3.56 -5.96
CA GLU A 44 -17.94 3.18 -4.77
C GLU A 44 -17.49 4.03 -3.58
N ARG A 45 -18.45 4.39 -2.74
CA ARG A 45 -18.21 5.26 -1.59
C ARG A 45 -18.36 4.47 -0.29
N PRO A 46 -17.27 4.29 0.48
CA PRO A 46 -17.38 3.84 1.87
C PRO A 46 -18.25 4.81 2.68
N LYS A 47 -18.95 4.30 3.72
CA LYS A 47 -19.80 5.16 4.58
C LYS A 47 -19.00 6.33 5.16
N GLU A 48 -17.82 6.02 5.68
CA GLU A 48 -16.83 6.99 6.12
C GLU A 48 -15.70 7.03 5.10
N ASN A 49 -15.60 8.12 4.34
CA ASN A 49 -14.59 8.30 3.28
C ASN A 49 -13.49 9.25 3.78
N ILE A 50 -12.62 8.74 4.63
CA ILE A 50 -11.49 9.47 5.22
C ILE A 50 -10.19 8.74 4.88
N ASP A 51 -9.17 9.49 4.49
CA ASP A 51 -7.83 8.96 4.29
C ASP A 51 -7.14 8.64 5.63
N LEU A 52 -6.14 7.78 5.60
CA LEU A 52 -5.46 7.29 6.81
C LEU A 52 -4.75 8.41 7.56
N GLU A 53 -4.23 9.42 6.87
CA GLU A 53 -3.57 10.56 7.49
C GLU A 53 -4.56 11.40 8.31
N ALA A 54 -5.63 11.88 7.66
CA ALA A 54 -6.69 12.64 8.29
C ALA A 54 -7.36 11.83 9.41
N TYR A 55 -7.52 10.53 9.21
CA TYR A 55 -8.08 9.66 10.22
C TYR A 55 -7.22 9.62 11.48
N LEU A 56 -5.92 9.37 11.36
CA LEU A 56 -5.01 9.34 12.51
C LEU A 56 -4.89 10.70 13.19
N ALA A 57 -4.86 11.79 12.42
CA ALA A 57 -4.79 13.15 12.93
C ALA A 57 -6.04 13.57 13.74
N ASN A 58 -7.22 13.11 13.33
CA ASN A 58 -8.50 13.47 13.97
C ASN A 58 -8.91 12.54 15.12
N ARG A 59 -8.16 11.44 15.35
CA ARG A 59 -8.46 10.52 16.45
C ARG A 59 -8.18 11.17 17.79
N ARG A 60 -9.10 10.96 18.73
CA ARG A 60 -8.94 11.34 20.15
C ARG A 60 -8.17 10.29 20.96
N THR A 61 -7.96 9.11 20.38
CA THR A 61 -7.34 7.96 21.04
C THR A 61 -6.23 7.40 20.18
N PHE A 62 -5.13 7.03 20.82
CA PHE A 62 -4.02 6.32 20.20
C PHE A 62 -4.44 5.01 19.53
N VAL A 63 -3.58 4.48 18.65
CA VAL A 63 -3.75 3.15 18.06
C VAL A 63 -2.97 2.11 18.85
N HIS A 64 -3.49 0.89 18.92
CA HIS A 64 -2.75 -0.24 19.47
C HIS A 64 -1.95 -0.94 18.37
N GLU A 65 -0.83 -1.60 18.74
CA GLU A 65 -0.05 -2.40 17.80
C GLU A 65 -0.89 -3.44 17.05
N ARG A 66 -1.91 -4.04 17.71
CA ARG A 66 -2.85 -4.97 17.06
C ARG A 66 -3.62 -4.33 15.91
N GLU A 67 -3.98 -3.05 16.01
CA GLU A 67 -4.70 -2.31 14.96
C GLU A 67 -3.74 -2.01 13.81
N VAL A 68 -2.53 -1.56 14.14
CA VAL A 68 -1.44 -1.33 13.16
C VAL A 68 -1.13 -2.61 12.38
N LYS A 69 -1.06 -3.76 13.06
CA LYS A 69 -0.89 -5.08 12.42
C LYS A 69 -2.02 -5.39 11.43
N VAL A 70 -3.28 -5.14 11.81
CA VAL A 70 -4.45 -5.40 10.95
C VAL A 70 -4.41 -4.53 9.69
N ILE A 71 -4.06 -3.25 9.82
CA ILE A 71 -3.89 -2.31 8.69
C ILE A 71 -2.76 -2.79 7.78
N MET A 72 -1.56 -2.98 8.34
CA MET A 72 -0.39 -3.37 7.57
C MET A 72 -0.57 -4.70 6.84
N ARG A 73 -1.24 -5.67 7.45
CA ARG A 73 -1.55 -6.95 6.78
C ARG A 73 -2.41 -6.75 5.53
N GLN A 74 -3.43 -5.90 5.58
CA GLN A 74 -4.27 -5.59 4.42
C GLN A 74 -3.48 -4.86 3.33
N LEU A 75 -2.71 -3.84 3.70
CA LEU A 75 -1.91 -3.06 2.76
C LEU A 75 -0.84 -3.91 2.07
N VAL A 76 -0.16 -4.79 2.81
CA VAL A 76 0.83 -5.72 2.26
C VAL A 76 0.18 -6.71 1.30
N HIS A 77 -0.99 -7.26 1.64
CA HIS A 77 -1.72 -8.14 0.73
C HIS A 77 -2.18 -7.42 -0.54
N ALA A 78 -2.73 -6.22 -0.41
CA ALA A 78 -3.14 -5.39 -1.55
C ALA A 78 -1.95 -5.02 -2.44
N ALA A 79 -0.79 -4.68 -1.85
CA ALA A 79 0.43 -4.39 -2.59
C ALA A 79 0.94 -5.63 -3.35
N ALA A 80 0.91 -6.80 -2.72
CA ALA A 80 1.28 -8.05 -3.37
C ALA A 80 0.33 -8.38 -4.52
N GLU A 81 -0.97 -8.12 -4.36
CA GLU A 81 -1.97 -8.28 -5.41
C GLU A 81 -1.70 -7.34 -6.61
N MET A 82 -1.45 -6.05 -6.36
CA MET A 82 -1.05 -5.11 -7.42
C MET A 82 0.19 -5.58 -8.17
N GLN A 83 1.22 -6.01 -7.44
CA GLN A 83 2.49 -6.46 -8.01
C GLN A 83 2.31 -7.75 -8.83
N SER A 84 1.48 -8.69 -8.36
CA SER A 84 1.15 -9.91 -9.10
C SER A 84 0.40 -9.64 -10.41
N LYS A 85 -0.37 -8.55 -10.46
CA LYS A 85 -1.06 -8.08 -11.66
C LYS A 85 -0.16 -7.17 -12.51
N GLY A 86 1.10 -6.97 -12.15
CA GLY A 86 2.05 -6.14 -12.90
C GLY A 86 1.72 -4.66 -12.84
N VAL A 87 1.25 -4.18 -11.68
CA VAL A 87 0.95 -2.77 -11.42
C VAL A 87 1.84 -2.26 -10.28
N PHE A 88 2.53 -1.16 -10.53
CA PHE A 88 3.34 -0.46 -9.54
C PHE A 88 2.72 0.92 -9.28
N HIS A 89 2.24 1.12 -8.05
CA HIS A 89 1.51 2.32 -7.64
C HIS A 89 2.39 3.58 -7.59
N ARG A 90 3.63 3.45 -7.10
CA ARG A 90 4.64 4.51 -6.95
C ARG A 90 4.33 5.64 -5.96
N ASP A 91 3.17 5.68 -5.33
CA ASP A 91 2.79 6.75 -4.38
C ASP A 91 2.06 6.20 -3.15
N ILE A 92 2.56 5.10 -2.60
CA ILE A 92 2.00 4.57 -1.35
C ILE A 92 2.43 5.48 -0.19
N LYS A 93 1.45 6.11 0.46
CA LYS A 93 1.59 6.99 1.61
C LYS A 93 0.25 7.08 2.36
N PRO A 94 0.21 7.58 3.61
CA PRO A 94 -1.03 7.67 4.39
C PRO A 94 -2.18 8.40 3.68
N ASP A 95 -1.94 9.50 2.98
CA ASP A 95 -2.99 10.24 2.24
C ASP A 95 -3.64 9.41 1.12
N ASN A 96 -2.90 8.47 0.55
CA ASN A 96 -3.34 7.62 -0.56
C ASN A 96 -3.91 6.28 -0.08
N ILE A 97 -4.39 6.23 1.18
CA ILE A 97 -5.03 5.05 1.76
C ILE A 97 -6.36 5.49 2.35
N VAL A 98 -7.47 4.97 1.83
CA VAL A 98 -8.81 5.19 2.40
C VAL A 98 -9.11 4.14 3.47
N CYS A 99 -9.74 4.57 4.56
CA CYS A 99 -10.16 3.71 5.67
C CYS A 99 -11.69 3.68 5.79
N ASP A 100 -12.30 2.49 5.75
CA ASP A 100 -13.69 2.34 6.20
C ASP A 100 -13.70 2.21 7.73
N THR A 101 -14.33 3.19 8.38
CA THR A 101 -14.42 3.31 9.84
C THR A 101 -15.87 3.28 10.33
N SER A 102 -16.79 2.84 9.45
CA SER A 102 -18.21 2.63 9.78
C SER A 102 -18.36 1.84 11.08
N PRO A 103 -19.25 2.23 12.02
CA PRO A 103 -19.49 1.48 13.25
C PRO A 103 -19.95 0.03 13.02
N ASP A 104 -20.51 -0.25 11.84
CA ASP A 104 -20.93 -1.59 11.41
C ASP A 104 -19.73 -2.54 11.19
N HIS A 105 -18.53 -1.98 11.07
CA HIS A 105 -17.26 -2.69 11.00
C HIS A 105 -16.36 -2.21 12.16
N PRO A 106 -15.72 -3.12 12.93
CA PRO A 106 -14.62 -2.73 13.79
C PRO A 106 -13.65 -1.83 13.02
N ALA A 107 -13.26 -0.68 13.59
CA ALA A 107 -12.35 0.27 12.95
C ALA A 107 -11.15 -0.47 12.32
N PHE A 108 -10.77 -0.06 11.10
CA PHE A 108 -9.66 -0.63 10.31
C PHE A 108 -9.89 -2.01 9.68
N GLN A 109 -11.13 -2.48 9.57
CA GLN A 109 -11.39 -3.73 8.83
C GLN A 109 -11.24 -3.61 7.32
N CYS A 110 -11.28 -2.40 6.76
CA CYS A 110 -11.05 -2.19 5.33
C CYS A 110 -10.17 -0.96 5.11
N VAL A 111 -8.93 -1.19 4.68
CA VAL A 111 -8.03 -0.15 4.18
C VAL A 111 -7.65 -0.47 2.74
N ARG A 112 -7.67 0.55 1.87
CA ARG A 112 -7.45 0.36 0.43
C ARG A 112 -6.66 1.52 -0.14
N PHE A 113 -5.82 1.24 -1.13
CA PHE A 113 -5.07 2.26 -1.85
C PHE A 113 -5.99 3.08 -2.76
N ILE A 114 -5.66 4.35 -2.93
CA ILE A 114 -6.29 5.28 -3.87
C ILE A 114 -5.20 6.05 -4.62
N ASP A 115 -5.58 6.79 -5.65
CA ASP A 115 -4.68 7.60 -6.50
C ASP A 115 -3.63 6.77 -7.27
N PHE A 116 -4.05 6.27 -8.44
CA PHE A 116 -3.17 5.55 -9.36
C PHE A 116 -2.60 6.49 -10.44
N GLY A 117 -2.71 7.81 -10.25
CA GLY A 117 -2.39 8.81 -11.28
C GLY A 117 -0.93 8.75 -11.75
N ILE A 118 -0.01 8.43 -10.84
CA ILE A 118 1.38 8.18 -11.18
C ILE A 118 1.73 6.69 -11.29
N GLY A 119 0.80 5.76 -11.21
CA GLY A 119 1.11 4.34 -11.37
C GLY A 119 1.64 3.98 -12.77
N VAL A 120 2.28 2.82 -12.87
CA VAL A 120 2.79 2.22 -14.12
C VAL A 120 2.57 0.72 -14.14
N THR A 121 2.58 0.13 -15.34
CA THR A 121 2.59 -1.32 -15.51
C THR A 121 4.01 -1.85 -15.67
N PHE A 122 4.24 -3.06 -15.19
CA PHE A 122 5.46 -3.83 -15.44
C PHE A 122 5.09 -5.32 -15.59
N THR A 123 6.07 -6.17 -15.92
CA THR A 123 5.88 -7.62 -16.00
C THR A 123 6.29 -8.28 -14.68
N PRO A 124 5.41 -9.04 -14.00
CA PRO A 124 5.74 -9.70 -12.74
C PRO A 124 6.97 -10.62 -12.85
N GLU A 125 7.18 -11.25 -14.00
CA GLU A 125 8.33 -12.14 -14.28
C GLU A 125 9.66 -11.38 -14.28
N ALA A 126 9.64 -10.04 -14.34
CA ALA A 126 10.82 -9.21 -14.29
C ALA A 126 11.40 -9.01 -12.89
N ILE A 127 10.63 -9.33 -11.83
CA ILE A 127 11.09 -9.13 -10.45
C ILE A 127 12.32 -10.01 -10.23
N THR A 128 13.50 -9.38 -10.19
CA THR A 128 14.73 -10.12 -9.96
C THR A 128 14.80 -10.39 -8.47
N ARG A 129 14.65 -11.67 -8.08
CA ARG A 129 14.91 -12.11 -6.70
C ARG A 129 16.37 -11.79 -6.34
N ARG A 130 16.64 -11.67 -5.04
CA ARG A 130 17.89 -11.22 -4.36
C ARG A 130 19.23 -11.77 -4.90
N ASN A 131 19.22 -12.72 -5.85
CA ASN A 131 20.39 -13.36 -6.46
C ASN A 131 20.53 -13.16 -7.98
N GLY A 132 19.88 -12.17 -8.59
CA GLY A 132 20.31 -11.67 -9.90
C GLY A 132 19.96 -12.54 -11.12
N THR A 133 19.02 -13.49 -11.03
CA THR A 133 18.56 -14.24 -12.20
C THR A 133 17.75 -13.32 -13.12
N LYS A 134 18.43 -12.72 -14.10
CA LYS A 134 17.81 -11.86 -15.12
C LYS A 134 16.80 -12.67 -15.93
N SER A 135 15.52 -12.31 -15.85
CA SER A 135 14.54 -12.74 -16.86
C SER A 135 14.90 -12.08 -18.20
N PRO A 136 14.92 -12.84 -19.32
CA PRO A 136 15.32 -12.33 -20.62
C PRO A 136 14.16 -11.56 -21.27
N ALA A 137 14.02 -10.26 -20.99
CA ALA A 137 13.07 -9.39 -21.69
C ALA A 137 13.69 -8.03 -22.07
N PRO A 138 13.61 -7.57 -23.34
CA PRO A 138 14.53 -6.56 -23.88
C PRO A 138 14.16 -5.08 -23.62
N ASN A 139 13.08 -4.78 -22.90
CA ASN A 139 12.43 -3.46 -22.97
C ASN A 139 12.25 -2.72 -21.62
N TRP A 140 12.96 -3.10 -20.55
CA TRP A 140 12.79 -2.53 -19.19
C TRP A 140 13.58 -1.26 -18.89
N GLN A 141 13.94 -0.47 -19.90
CA GLN A 141 14.88 0.63 -19.70
C GLN A 141 14.38 1.74 -18.75
N ASP A 142 13.07 1.78 -18.45
CA ASP A 142 12.51 2.83 -17.60
C ASP A 142 12.15 2.40 -16.16
N PHE A 143 11.97 1.11 -15.86
CA PHE A 143 11.65 0.62 -14.50
C PHE A 143 12.17 -0.81 -14.26
N ASN A 144 13.07 -0.97 -13.30
CA ASN A 144 13.55 -2.29 -12.88
C ASN A 144 12.56 -2.90 -11.87
N ALA A 145 12.05 -4.12 -12.07
CA ALA A 145 11.05 -4.70 -11.17
C ALA A 145 11.61 -5.02 -9.76
N THR A 146 12.92 -5.21 -9.62
CA THR A 146 13.58 -5.21 -8.29
C THR A 146 13.48 -3.85 -7.61
N THR A 147 13.45 -2.75 -8.37
CA THR A 147 13.20 -1.42 -7.81
C THR A 147 11.72 -1.20 -7.49
N ALA A 148 10.77 -1.77 -8.25
CA ALA A 148 9.34 -1.67 -7.93
C ALA A 148 9.02 -2.35 -6.59
N ASP A 149 9.50 -3.57 -6.38
CA ASP A 149 9.38 -4.31 -5.11
C ASP A 149 10.03 -3.53 -3.95
N CYS A 150 11.29 -3.14 -4.12
CA CYS A 150 12.08 -2.45 -3.12
C CYS A 150 11.52 -1.07 -2.74
N VAL A 151 10.97 -0.33 -3.70
CA VAL A 151 10.30 0.96 -3.46
C VAL A 151 8.95 0.74 -2.78
N THR A 152 8.17 -0.26 -3.21
CA THR A 152 6.89 -0.59 -2.57
C THR A 152 7.09 -0.93 -1.09
N VAL A 153 8.10 -1.73 -0.75
CA VAL A 153 8.43 -2.06 0.64
C VAL A 153 8.87 -0.82 1.44
N LEU A 154 9.67 0.06 0.85
CA LEU A 154 10.06 1.32 1.51
C LEU A 154 8.85 2.22 1.79
N GLN A 155 7.92 2.31 0.84
CA GLN A 155 6.69 3.08 0.99
C GLN A 155 5.76 2.49 2.06
N LEU A 156 5.62 1.16 2.11
CA LEU A 156 4.92 0.46 3.19
C LEU A 156 5.59 0.70 4.56
N GLY A 157 6.92 0.75 4.60
CA GLY A 157 7.68 1.15 5.80
C GLY A 157 7.35 2.56 6.26
N THR A 158 7.16 3.49 5.31
CA THR A 158 6.74 4.87 5.60
C THR A 158 5.34 4.95 6.19
N VAL A 159 4.40 4.17 5.66
CA VAL A 159 3.06 4.06 6.24
C VAL A 159 3.12 3.45 7.64
N MET A 160 3.94 2.41 7.84
CA MET A 160 4.09 1.78 9.15
C MET A 160 4.71 2.73 10.18
N ASP A 161 5.74 3.48 9.82
CA ASP A 161 6.35 4.49 10.71
C ASP A 161 5.31 5.50 11.18
N TRP A 162 4.49 5.97 10.24
CA TRP A 162 3.40 6.89 10.54
C TRP A 162 2.42 6.26 11.54
N LEU A 163 1.97 5.03 11.30
CA LEU A 163 1.08 4.29 12.20
C LEU A 163 1.70 4.09 13.59
N VAL A 164 2.97 3.68 13.66
CA VAL A 164 3.68 3.41 14.91
C VAL A 164 3.86 4.70 15.72
N ARG A 165 4.10 5.86 15.12
CA ARG A 165 4.15 7.16 15.83
C ARG A 165 2.83 7.53 16.52
N HIS A 166 1.71 6.96 16.09
CA HIS A 166 0.39 7.16 16.69
C HIS A 166 0.02 6.09 17.73
N ILE A 167 0.93 5.15 18.02
CA ILE A 167 0.83 4.27 19.20
C ILE A 167 1.20 5.09 20.44
N ILE A 168 0.55 4.78 21.57
CA ILE A 168 0.73 5.43 22.88
C ILE A 168 2.24 5.62 23.16
N PRO A 169 2.76 6.86 23.25
CA PRO A 169 4.11 7.10 23.74
C PRO A 169 4.19 6.67 25.20
N ASP A 170 5.16 5.83 25.56
CA ASP A 170 5.38 5.44 26.95
C ASP A 170 5.69 6.71 27.76
N ASP A 171 4.86 7.04 28.76
CA ASP A 171 4.83 8.34 29.46
C ASP A 171 6.09 8.64 30.30
N ASN A 172 7.19 7.89 30.15
CA ASN A 172 8.39 8.03 30.99
C ASN A 172 9.75 7.81 30.30
N ASN A 173 9.87 7.82 28.97
CA ASN A 173 11.22 7.76 28.40
C ASN A 173 11.38 8.49 27.07
N THR A 174 12.11 9.60 27.11
CA THR A 174 12.70 10.28 25.95
C THR A 174 13.91 9.54 25.37
N SER A 175 13.89 8.19 25.41
CA SER A 175 14.98 7.32 24.95
C SER A 175 14.63 6.67 23.61
N GLU A 176 15.62 6.52 22.74
CA GLU A 176 15.54 6.00 21.35
C GLU A 176 14.99 4.56 21.20
N MET A 177 14.62 3.87 22.29
CA MET A 177 14.02 2.53 22.25
C MET A 177 12.55 2.55 22.68
N ARG A 178 11.63 2.54 21.70
CA ARG A 178 10.18 2.33 21.89
C ARG A 178 9.92 1.00 22.61
N THR A 179 9.41 1.02 23.84
CA THR A 179 9.04 -0.16 24.64
C THR A 179 7.60 -0.62 24.42
N ASP A 180 6.80 0.24 23.79
CA ASP A 180 5.37 0.08 23.54
C ASP A 180 5.04 -0.73 22.27
N ILE A 181 6.07 -1.10 21.49
CA ILE A 181 5.97 -2.00 20.35
C ILE A 181 6.85 -3.24 20.52
N SER A 182 6.35 -4.39 20.06
CA SER A 182 7.06 -5.66 20.10
C SER A 182 8.37 -5.64 19.29
N GLU A 183 9.30 -6.53 19.63
CA GLU A 183 10.54 -6.67 18.88
C GLU A 183 10.28 -7.09 17.42
N ASP A 184 9.27 -7.92 17.19
CA ASP A 184 8.83 -8.31 15.85
C ASP A 184 8.32 -7.09 15.05
N CYS A 185 7.62 -6.16 15.70
CA CYS A 185 7.16 -4.90 15.09
C CYS A 185 8.34 -4.02 14.65
N LYS A 186 9.35 -3.87 15.53
CA LYS A 186 10.58 -3.13 15.22
C LYS A 186 11.35 -3.80 14.08
N CYS A 187 11.50 -5.12 14.13
CA CYS A 187 12.20 -5.88 13.10
C CYS A 187 11.54 -5.70 11.73
N PHE A 188 10.20 -5.76 11.67
CA PHE A 188 9.45 -5.47 10.44
C PHE A 188 9.73 -4.05 9.94
N LEU A 189 9.60 -3.03 10.80
CA LEU A 189 9.79 -1.63 10.44
C LEU A 189 11.20 -1.36 9.89
N LEU A 190 12.21 -1.84 10.62
CA LEU A 190 13.62 -1.69 10.23
C LEU A 190 13.94 -2.46 8.96
N GLY A 191 13.36 -3.65 8.78
CA GLY A 191 13.49 -4.44 7.55
C GLY A 191 12.94 -3.72 6.32
N CYS A 192 11.87 -2.93 6.48
CA CYS A 192 11.33 -2.09 5.41
C CYS A 192 12.21 -0.86 5.11
N TYR A 193 12.82 -0.26 6.15
CA TYR A 193 13.65 0.95 6.02
C TYR A 193 15.13 0.71 5.71
N CYS A 194 15.56 -0.54 5.55
CA CYS A 194 16.97 -0.82 5.27
C CYS A 194 17.49 0.06 4.11
N GLN A 195 18.58 0.79 4.36
CA GLN A 195 19.14 1.74 3.40
C GLN A 195 19.71 1.04 2.17
N SER A 196 20.35 -0.12 2.38
CA SER A 196 20.81 -1.00 1.32
C SER A 196 19.60 -1.67 0.66
N HIS A 197 19.42 -1.45 -0.65
CA HIS A 197 18.34 -2.09 -1.40
C HIS A 197 18.46 -3.62 -1.45
N GLU A 198 19.68 -4.15 -1.29
CA GLU A 198 19.95 -5.59 -1.27
C GLU A 198 19.53 -6.23 0.06
N ASP A 199 19.58 -5.44 1.14
CA ASP A 199 19.28 -5.88 2.49
C ASP A 199 17.86 -5.56 2.95
N ARG A 200 17.14 -4.70 2.21
CA ARG A 200 15.72 -4.46 2.42
C ARG A 200 14.93 -5.74 2.18
N LEU A 201 13.91 -5.95 3.00
CA LEU A 201 12.97 -7.04 2.79
C LEU A 201 12.33 -6.92 1.40
N THR A 202 12.17 -8.05 0.74
CA THR A 202 11.31 -8.18 -0.44
C THR A 202 9.85 -8.18 -0.02
N LEU A 203 8.92 -7.88 -0.94
CA LEU A 203 7.50 -7.92 -0.59
C LEU A 203 7.02 -9.31 -0.15
N GLU A 204 7.61 -10.38 -0.70
CA GLU A 204 7.38 -11.77 -0.28
C GLU A 204 7.83 -12.02 1.16
N GLU A 205 8.99 -11.49 1.57
CA GLU A 205 9.47 -11.58 2.95
C GLU A 205 8.61 -10.75 3.90
N VAL A 206 8.21 -9.55 3.50
CA VAL A 206 7.28 -8.70 4.26
C VAL A 206 5.95 -9.43 4.49
N GLN A 207 5.37 -10.04 3.45
CA GLN A 207 4.11 -10.79 3.53
C GLN A 207 4.19 -11.98 4.50
N ASN A 208 5.37 -12.63 4.59
CA ASN A 208 5.59 -13.80 5.43
C ASN A 208 6.21 -13.47 6.81
N HIS A 209 6.45 -12.19 7.09
CA HIS A 209 7.14 -11.75 8.30
C HIS A 209 6.37 -12.19 9.57
N PRO A 210 7.05 -12.69 10.63
CA PRO A 210 6.40 -13.17 11.85
C PRO A 210 5.43 -12.17 12.49
N TRP A 211 5.76 -10.87 12.43
CA TRP A 211 4.91 -9.81 12.96
C TRP A 211 3.50 -9.78 12.35
N LEU A 212 3.32 -10.12 11.07
CA LEU A 212 2.00 -10.10 10.42
C LEU A 212 1.13 -11.31 10.75
N LYS A 213 1.72 -12.35 11.37
CA LYS A 213 1.02 -13.57 11.80
C LYS A 213 0.18 -13.32 13.06
#